data_AF-A0A7W8LPJ8-F1
#
_entry.id   AF-A0A7W8LPJ8-F1
#
_cell.length_a   1.000
_cell.length_b   1.000
_cell.length_c   1.000
_cell.angle_alpha   90.00
_cell.angle_beta   90.00
_cell.angle_gamma   90.00
#
_symmetry.space_group_name_H-M   'P 1'
#
loop_
_entity.id
_entity.type
_entity.pdbx_description
1 polymer ?
#
loop_
_entity_poly.entity_id
_entity_poly.type
_entity_poly.pdbx_seq_one_letter_code
_entity_poly.pdbx_strand_id
1 'polypeptide(L)'
;MLSSLPWPAPEDFVHGEALPPPAAWDRPGLVMVFNLECAGCVSRGLPFLKRLHAEHGERVRLLALHTSRGHRPLAREDVEPTLVKFARDFARLPFPVALDVSGDLARAWETEGTPHWLAFAPGGKLLRSVYGSQDNAQTRLAYLLEEQVGGGPGEEG
;
A
#
# COMPACT_ATOMS: atom_id res chain seq x y z
N MET A 1 24.88 -6.12 -0.22
CA MET A 1 24.32 -5.27 -1.28
C MET A 1 22.81 -5.46 -1.19
N LEU A 2 22.10 -4.56 -0.49
CA LEU A 2 20.65 -4.69 -0.31
C LEU A 2 20.00 -4.32 -1.64
N SER A 3 19.59 -5.34 -2.41
CA SER A 3 18.82 -5.15 -3.62
C SER A 3 17.59 -4.30 -3.28
N SER A 4 17.40 -3.18 -3.99
CA SER A 4 16.18 -2.40 -3.90
C SER A 4 14.98 -3.32 -4.14
N LEU A 5 13.97 -3.28 -3.25
CA LEU A 5 12.72 -4.01 -3.46
C LEU A 5 12.18 -3.67 -4.86
N PRO A 6 11.77 -4.67 -5.67
CA PRO A 6 11.16 -4.39 -6.96
C PRO A 6 9.88 -3.56 -6.74
N TRP A 7 9.54 -2.72 -7.70
CA TRP A 7 8.46 -1.74 -7.58
C TRP A 7 7.56 -1.80 -8.82
N PRO A 8 6.24 -1.47 -8.72
CA PRO A 8 5.38 -1.40 -9.89
C PRO A 8 5.95 -0.45 -10.95
N ALA A 9 5.86 -0.84 -12.22
CA ALA A 9 6.17 0.06 -13.32
C ALA A 9 5.10 1.17 -13.41
N PRO A 10 5.39 2.34 -13.99
CA PRO A 10 4.41 3.42 -14.13
C PRO A 10 3.08 2.98 -14.79
N GLU A 11 3.15 2.09 -15.78
CA GLU A 11 1.99 1.50 -16.46
C GLU A 11 1.16 0.54 -15.59
N ASP A 12 1.70 0.08 -14.45
CA ASP A 12 0.98 -0.73 -13.48
C ASP A 12 0.11 0.09 -12.53
N PHE A 13 0.25 1.42 -12.53
CA PHE A 13 -0.64 2.31 -11.80
C PHE A 13 -1.92 2.56 -12.60
N VAL A 14 -2.97 1.81 -12.26
CA VAL A 14 -4.25 1.83 -12.96
C VAL A 14 -5.21 2.91 -12.43
N HIS A 15 -4.88 3.54 -11.31
CA HIS A 15 -5.63 4.66 -10.74
C HIS A 15 -4.70 5.60 -9.96
N GLY A 16 -4.92 6.92 -10.05
CA GLY A 16 -4.10 7.93 -9.41
C GLY A 16 -2.72 8.13 -10.07
N GLU A 17 -1.92 9.04 -9.51
CA GLU A 17 -0.56 9.32 -10.02
C GLU A 17 0.43 8.23 -9.60
N ALA A 18 1.30 7.80 -10.50
CA ALA A 18 2.31 6.81 -10.20
C ALA A 18 3.27 7.29 -9.11
N LEU A 19 3.51 6.46 -8.08
CA LEU A 19 4.49 6.77 -7.05
C LEU A 19 5.85 6.21 -7.41
N PRO A 20 6.95 6.96 -7.20
CA PRO A 20 8.29 6.40 -7.33
C PRO A 20 8.53 5.36 -6.22
N PRO A 21 9.59 4.53 -6.33
CA PRO A 21 9.96 3.60 -5.27
C PRO A 21 10.19 4.30 -3.92
N PRO A 22 10.02 3.61 -2.77
CA PRO A 22 10.13 4.21 -1.44
C PRO A 22 11.46 4.92 -1.16
N ALA A 23 12.54 4.47 -1.82
CA ALA A 23 13.86 5.10 -1.72
C ALA A 23 13.87 6.59 -2.15
N ALA A 24 12.92 7.01 -2.99
CA ALA A 24 12.76 8.38 -3.45
C ALA A 24 11.74 9.19 -2.63
N TRP A 25 11.16 8.62 -1.56
CA TRP A 25 10.15 9.32 -0.77
C TRP A 25 10.79 10.29 0.22
N ASP A 26 10.30 11.53 0.19
CA ASP A 26 10.66 12.63 1.08
C ASP A 26 9.93 12.58 2.44
N ARG A 27 8.95 11.69 2.55
CA ARG A 27 8.03 11.55 3.69
C ARG A 27 7.74 10.08 3.94
N PRO A 28 7.31 9.67 5.15
CA PRO A 28 6.97 8.28 5.40
C PRO A 28 5.82 7.81 4.51
N GLY A 29 5.66 6.51 4.38
CA GLY A 29 4.56 5.98 3.59
C GLY A 29 4.13 4.58 3.97
N LEU A 30 2.94 4.23 3.49
CA LEU A 30 2.27 2.98 3.76
C LEU A 30 1.77 2.38 2.46
N VAL A 31 2.16 1.13 2.19
CA VAL A 31 1.66 0.34 1.08
C VAL A 31 0.73 -0.73 1.64
N MET A 32 -0.50 -0.78 1.14
CA MET A 32 -1.45 -1.86 1.42
C MET A 32 -1.48 -2.82 0.23
N VAL A 33 -1.07 -4.05 0.45
CA VAL A 33 -1.25 -5.14 -0.51
C VAL A 33 -2.63 -5.76 -0.29
N PHE A 34 -3.45 -5.81 -1.34
CA PHE A 34 -4.84 -6.19 -1.27
C PHE A 34 -5.31 -6.99 -2.49
N ASN A 35 -6.52 -7.56 -2.39
CA ASN A 35 -7.23 -8.16 -3.51
C ASN A 35 -8.72 -7.83 -3.37
N LEU A 36 -9.45 -7.71 -4.47
CA LEU A 36 -10.90 -7.43 -4.46
C LEU A 36 -11.74 -8.57 -3.88
N GLU A 37 -11.30 -9.82 -3.98
CA GLU A 37 -11.98 -11.01 -3.43
C GLU A 37 -11.72 -11.18 -1.92
N CYS A 38 -10.81 -10.38 -1.35
CA CYS A 38 -10.48 -10.39 0.06
C CYS A 38 -11.45 -9.49 0.87
N ALA A 39 -12.40 -10.11 1.58
CA ALA A 39 -13.38 -9.38 2.39
C ALA A 39 -12.73 -8.44 3.42
N GLY A 40 -11.65 -8.86 4.08
CA GLY A 40 -10.91 -8.02 5.04
C GLY A 40 -10.25 -6.80 4.40
N CYS A 41 -9.88 -6.90 3.12
CA CYS A 41 -9.31 -5.82 2.35
C CYS A 41 -10.35 -4.75 2.04
N VAL A 42 -11.50 -5.16 1.50
CA VAL A 42 -12.57 -4.24 1.07
C VAL A 42 -13.32 -3.63 2.27
N SER A 43 -13.62 -4.44 3.29
CA SER A 43 -14.46 -3.98 4.42
C SER A 43 -13.72 -3.25 5.52
N ARG A 44 -12.40 -3.47 5.68
CA ARG A 44 -11.61 -2.89 6.78
C ARG A 44 -10.36 -2.18 6.30
N GLY A 45 -9.56 -2.84 5.47
CA GLY A 45 -8.25 -2.31 5.07
C GLY A 45 -8.33 -1.03 4.22
N LEU A 46 -9.08 -1.04 3.13
CA LEU A 46 -9.24 0.15 2.29
C LEU A 46 -9.92 1.31 3.03
N PRO A 47 -11.01 1.10 3.81
CA PRO A 47 -11.55 2.15 4.69
C PRO A 47 -10.51 2.72 5.67
N PHE A 48 -9.66 1.87 6.26
CA PHE A 48 -8.58 2.32 7.13
C PHE A 48 -7.55 3.18 6.38
N LEU A 49 -7.09 2.75 5.20
CA LEU A 49 -6.16 3.53 4.38
C LEU A 49 -6.76 4.88 3.94
N LYS A 50 -8.07 4.93 3.65
CA LYS A 50 -8.80 6.19 3.37
C LYS A 50 -8.84 7.12 4.58
N ARG A 51 -9.01 6.58 5.79
CA ARG A 51 -8.96 7.36 7.03
C ARG A 51 -7.58 7.99 7.22
N LEU A 52 -6.52 7.19 7.07
CA LEU A 52 -5.14 7.70 7.14
C LEU A 52 -4.86 8.77 6.09
N HIS A 53 -5.39 8.61 4.86
CA HIS A 53 -5.29 9.64 3.83
C HIS A 53 -6.00 10.94 4.26
N ALA A 54 -7.20 10.86 4.84
CA ALA A 54 -7.93 12.05 5.30
C ALA A 54 -7.18 12.78 6.44
N GLU A 55 -6.50 12.04 7.32
CA GLU A 55 -5.77 12.57 8.47
C GLU A 55 -4.36 13.09 8.11
N HIS A 56 -3.70 12.46 7.14
CA HIS A 56 -2.27 12.65 6.88
C HIS A 56 -1.88 12.79 5.41
N GLY A 57 -2.81 12.82 4.44
CA GLY A 57 -2.51 12.65 3.00
C GLY A 57 -1.40 13.53 2.43
N GLU A 58 -1.24 14.76 2.93
CA GLU A 58 -0.15 15.66 2.51
C GLU A 58 1.21 15.34 3.17
N ARG A 59 1.22 14.58 4.25
CA ARG A 59 2.39 14.24 5.07
C ARG A 59 2.88 12.79 4.87
N VAL A 60 2.14 11.97 4.12
CA VAL A 60 2.47 10.56 3.91
C VAL A 60 2.31 10.15 2.44
N ARG A 61 3.06 9.14 1.99
CA ARG A 61 2.82 8.45 0.71
C ARG A 61 1.94 7.23 0.96
N LEU A 62 0.81 7.11 0.27
CA LEU A 62 -0.11 5.97 0.42
C LEU A 62 -0.29 5.29 -0.93
N LEU A 63 -0.19 3.96 -0.94
CA LEU A 63 -0.39 3.13 -2.13
C LEU A 63 -1.25 1.93 -1.77
N ALA A 64 -2.17 1.56 -2.65
CA ALA A 64 -2.79 0.24 -2.63
C ALA A 64 -2.26 -0.61 -3.80
N LEU A 65 -1.63 -1.75 -3.50
CA LEU A 65 -1.19 -2.72 -4.50
C LEU A 65 -2.20 -3.87 -4.58
N HIS A 66 -2.93 -3.96 -5.67
CA HIS A 66 -3.78 -5.11 -5.95
C HIS A 66 -2.94 -6.27 -6.45
N THR A 67 -2.94 -7.42 -5.79
CA THR A 67 -2.12 -8.59 -6.17
C THR A 67 -2.95 -9.85 -6.40
N SER A 68 -2.50 -10.73 -7.29
CA SER A 68 -3.04 -12.09 -7.42
C SER A 68 -2.42 -13.10 -6.45
N ARG A 69 -1.36 -12.74 -5.70
CA ARG A 69 -0.72 -13.66 -4.74
C ARG A 69 -1.73 -14.16 -3.71
N GLY A 70 -1.90 -15.49 -3.65
CA GLY A 70 -2.85 -16.14 -2.75
C GLY A 70 -4.30 -16.15 -3.25
N HIS A 71 -4.54 -15.69 -4.48
CA HIS A 71 -5.86 -15.64 -5.13
C HIS A 71 -5.80 -16.29 -6.52
N ARG A 72 -6.96 -16.41 -7.18
CA ARG A 72 -7.00 -16.94 -8.54
C ARG A 72 -6.23 -16.00 -9.49
N PRO A 73 -5.23 -16.49 -10.25
CA PRO A 73 -4.59 -15.69 -11.28
C PRO A 73 -5.57 -15.47 -12.42
N LEU A 74 -5.67 -14.21 -12.86
CA LEU A 74 -6.48 -13.76 -13.98
C LEU A 74 -5.60 -12.91 -14.89
N ALA A 75 -5.94 -12.85 -16.18
CA ALA A 75 -5.22 -11.99 -17.11
C ALA A 75 -5.49 -10.50 -16.79
N ARG A 76 -4.61 -9.61 -17.24
CA ARG A 76 -4.72 -8.17 -16.94
C ARG A 76 -6.06 -7.62 -17.42
N GLU A 77 -6.49 -8.05 -18.60
CA GLU A 77 -7.73 -7.61 -19.25
C GLU A 77 -8.99 -7.98 -18.45
N ASP A 78 -8.93 -9.04 -17.64
CA ASP A 78 -10.03 -9.50 -16.80
C ASP A 78 -10.10 -8.75 -15.45
N VAL A 79 -8.95 -8.27 -14.94
CA VAL A 79 -8.84 -7.66 -13.60
C VAL A 79 -8.88 -6.15 -13.66
N GLU A 80 -8.11 -5.55 -14.57
CA GLU A 80 -7.87 -4.10 -14.61
C GLU A 80 -9.16 -3.29 -14.74
N PRO A 81 -10.11 -3.59 -15.66
CA PRO A 81 -11.35 -2.80 -15.76
C PRO A 81 -12.19 -2.83 -14.48
N THR A 82 -12.24 -3.98 -13.81
CA THR A 82 -12.96 -4.16 -12.55
C THR A 82 -12.28 -3.38 -11.42
N LEU A 83 -10.95 -3.43 -11.35
CA LEU A 83 -10.15 -2.71 -10.37
C LEU A 83 -10.27 -1.19 -10.54
N VAL A 84 -10.17 -0.68 -11.78
CA VAL A 84 -10.34 0.74 -12.09
C VAL A 84 -11.74 1.22 -11.70
N LYS A 85 -12.78 0.48 -12.10
CA LYS A 85 -14.17 0.81 -11.74
C LYS A 85 -14.38 0.81 -10.23
N PHE A 86 -13.82 -0.17 -9.53
CA PHE A 86 -13.88 -0.23 -8.08
C PHE A 86 -13.16 0.98 -7.45
N ALA A 87 -11.92 1.25 -7.84
CA ALA A 87 -11.12 2.34 -7.28
C ALA A 87 -11.74 3.71 -7.51
N ARG A 88 -12.21 3.99 -8.73
CA ARG A 88 -12.76 5.29 -9.13
C ARG A 88 -14.20 5.48 -8.66
N ASP A 89 -15.08 4.52 -8.92
CA ASP A 89 -16.53 4.75 -8.83
C ASP A 89 -17.12 4.25 -7.51
N PHE A 90 -16.71 3.05 -7.07
CA PHE A 90 -17.27 2.40 -5.88
C PHE A 90 -16.58 2.87 -4.59
N ALA A 91 -15.27 2.63 -4.49
CA ALA A 91 -14.49 2.92 -3.30
C ALA A 91 -14.03 4.39 -3.25
N ARG A 92 -13.95 5.07 -4.41
CA ARG A 92 -13.49 6.46 -4.55
C ARG A 92 -12.17 6.67 -3.81
N LEU A 93 -11.16 5.90 -4.19
CA LEU A 93 -9.87 5.89 -3.52
C LEU A 93 -9.12 7.19 -3.82
N PRO A 94 -8.70 7.97 -2.80
CA PRO A 94 -8.03 9.25 -3.00
C PRO A 94 -6.51 9.11 -3.22
N PHE A 95 -6.00 7.87 -3.26
CA PHE A 95 -4.60 7.54 -3.42
C PHE A 95 -4.39 6.58 -4.59
N PRO A 96 -3.16 6.45 -5.10
CA PRO A 96 -2.84 5.58 -6.22
C PRO A 96 -3.10 4.09 -5.96
N VAL A 97 -3.46 3.38 -7.02
CA VAL A 97 -3.63 1.92 -7.03
C VAL A 97 -2.75 1.33 -8.12
N ALA A 98 -1.88 0.40 -7.74
CA ALA A 98 -1.07 -0.38 -8.66
C ALA A 98 -1.59 -1.82 -8.79
N LEU A 99 -1.31 -2.47 -9.92
CA LEU A 99 -1.76 -3.81 -10.25
C LEU A 99 -0.56 -4.78 -10.42
N ASP A 100 -0.43 -5.71 -9.49
CA ASP A 100 0.48 -6.84 -9.52
C ASP A 100 -0.26 -8.09 -10.03
N VAL A 101 -0.41 -8.18 -11.37
CA VAL A 101 -1.18 -9.25 -12.02
C VAL A 101 -0.59 -10.64 -11.74
N SER A 102 0.74 -10.77 -11.74
CA SER A 102 1.41 -12.07 -11.56
C SER A 102 1.53 -12.45 -10.08
N GLY A 103 1.51 -11.49 -9.17
CA GLY A 103 1.80 -11.70 -7.76
C GLY A 103 3.29 -11.67 -7.43
N ASP A 104 4.16 -11.32 -8.38
CA ASP A 104 5.62 -11.34 -8.19
C ASP A 104 6.10 -10.24 -7.26
N LEU A 105 5.49 -9.06 -7.31
CA LEU A 105 5.84 -7.99 -6.37
C LEU A 105 5.49 -8.40 -4.94
N ALA A 106 4.28 -8.91 -4.73
CA ALA A 106 3.87 -9.41 -3.43
C ALA A 106 4.74 -10.60 -2.97
N ARG A 107 5.21 -11.47 -3.89
CA ARG A 107 6.20 -12.51 -3.57
C ARG A 107 7.55 -11.94 -3.14
N ALA A 108 8.07 -10.98 -3.88
CA ALA A 108 9.37 -10.37 -3.61
C ALA A 108 9.36 -9.52 -2.33
N TRP A 109 8.20 -9.01 -1.92
CA TRP A 109 8.00 -8.28 -0.67
C TRP A 109 7.67 -9.20 0.52
N GLU A 110 7.74 -10.52 0.32
CA GLU A 110 7.53 -11.54 1.35
C GLU A 110 6.16 -11.43 2.05
N THR A 111 5.11 -11.04 1.32
CA THR A 111 3.77 -10.90 1.93
C THR A 111 3.17 -12.26 2.27
N GLU A 112 2.54 -12.40 3.43
CA GLU A 112 1.96 -13.68 3.86
C GLU A 112 0.60 -13.95 3.21
N GLY A 113 -0.08 -12.89 2.77
CA GLY A 113 -1.39 -12.92 2.13
C GLY A 113 -1.95 -11.52 1.92
N THR A 114 -3.27 -11.39 1.89
CA THR A 114 -3.94 -10.08 1.86
C THR A 114 -5.04 -10.01 2.93
N PRO A 115 -5.24 -8.86 3.59
CA PRO A 115 -4.48 -7.63 3.44
C PRO A 115 -3.10 -7.74 4.09
N HIS A 116 -2.11 -7.05 3.53
CA HIS A 116 -0.77 -6.94 4.09
C HIS A 116 -0.27 -5.51 4.00
N TRP A 117 0.51 -5.06 4.98
CA TRP A 117 0.93 -3.68 5.11
C TRP A 117 2.44 -3.58 5.17
N LEU A 118 3.00 -2.61 4.44
CA LEU A 118 4.42 -2.27 4.47
C LEU A 118 4.54 -0.79 4.82
N ALA A 119 5.17 -0.49 5.94
CA ALA A 119 5.39 0.88 6.41
C ALA A 119 6.86 1.27 6.16
N PHE A 120 7.07 2.44 5.57
CA PHE A 120 8.39 2.95 5.18
C PHE A 120 8.66 4.30 5.84
N ALA A 121 9.91 4.49 6.28
CA ALA A 121 10.42 5.82 6.62
C ALA A 121 10.69 6.64 5.34
N PRO A 122 10.88 7.98 5.44
CA PRO A 122 11.52 8.74 4.37
C PRO A 122 12.83 8.06 3.92
N GLY A 123 13.12 8.08 2.62
CA GLY A 123 14.29 7.40 2.04
C GLY A 123 14.14 5.87 1.94
N GLY A 124 12.97 5.31 2.23
CA GLY A 124 12.60 3.95 1.82
C GLY A 124 13.02 2.82 2.75
N LYS A 125 13.47 3.12 3.98
CA LYS A 125 13.71 2.09 4.99
C LYS A 125 12.40 1.44 5.39
N LEU A 126 12.26 0.13 5.19
CA LEU A 126 11.13 -0.65 5.67
C LEU A 126 11.15 -0.69 7.20
N LEU A 127 10.12 -0.11 7.82
CA LEU A 127 9.95 -0.05 9.28
C LEU A 127 9.19 -1.27 9.80
N ARG A 128 8.10 -1.65 9.11
CA ARG A 128 7.24 -2.78 9.49
C ARG A 128 6.63 -3.47 8.28
N SER A 129 6.43 -4.77 8.43
CA SER A 129 5.67 -5.64 7.53
C SER A 129 4.61 -6.35 8.38
N VAL A 130 3.32 -6.14 8.09
CA VAL A 130 2.21 -6.59 8.95
C VAL A 130 1.13 -7.28 8.13
N TYR A 131 0.89 -8.56 8.40
CA TYR A 131 -0.22 -9.30 7.81
C TYR A 131 -1.54 -9.05 8.58
N GLY A 132 -2.63 -8.87 7.82
CA GLY A 132 -3.99 -8.67 8.33
C GLY A 132 -4.36 -7.20 8.61
N SER A 133 -5.67 -6.96 8.76
CA SER A 133 -6.25 -5.62 9.06
C SER A 133 -7.22 -5.68 10.24
N GLN A 134 -6.91 -6.49 11.25
CA GLN A 134 -7.64 -6.48 12.52
C GLN A 134 -7.29 -5.23 13.33
N ASP A 135 -8.13 -4.84 14.29
CA ASP A 135 -8.00 -3.57 15.02
C ASP A 135 -6.60 -3.36 15.61
N ASN A 136 -6.02 -4.37 16.26
CA ASN A 136 -4.66 -4.30 16.80
C ASN A 136 -3.59 -4.00 15.74
N ALA A 137 -3.74 -4.52 14.51
CA ALA A 137 -2.81 -4.24 13.42
C ALA A 137 -2.97 -2.81 12.92
N GLN A 138 -4.21 -2.34 12.73
CA GLN A 138 -4.49 -0.96 12.30
C GLN A 138 -3.99 0.06 13.32
N THR A 139 -4.27 -0.16 14.61
CA THR A 139 -3.81 0.71 15.69
C THR A 139 -2.29 0.85 15.71
N ARG A 140 -1.55 -0.27 15.59
CA ARG A 140 -0.08 -0.22 15.52
C ARG A 140 0.44 0.52 14.30
N LEU A 141 -0.20 0.37 13.15
CA LEU A 141 0.17 1.07 11.92
C LEU A 141 -0.11 2.57 12.02
N ALA A 142 -1.24 2.96 12.63
CA ALA A 142 -1.59 4.36 12.86
C ALA A 142 -0.55 5.03 13.77
N TYR A 143 -0.23 4.44 14.93
CA TYR A 143 0.78 4.99 15.82
C TYR A 143 2.17 5.09 15.18
N LEU A 144 2.58 4.07 14.42
CA LEU A 144 3.85 4.12 13.69
C LEU A 144 3.87 5.27 12.68
N LEU A 145 2.79 5.46 11.94
CA LEU A 145 2.70 6.54 10.95
C LEU A 145 2.69 7.91 11.64
N GLU A 146 1.96 8.06 12.74
CA GLU A 146 1.94 9.26 13.57
C GLU A 146 3.33 9.62 14.10
N GLU A 147 4.07 8.64 14.62
CA GLU A 147 5.46 8.82 15.08
C GLU A 147 6.35 9.34 13.95
N GLN A 148 6.26 8.75 12.76
CA GLN A 148 7.07 9.20 11.62
C GLN A 148 6.66 10.57 11.08
N VAL A 149 5.38 10.92 11.20
CA VAL A 149 4.86 12.23 10.77
C VAL A 149 5.18 13.33 11.80
N GLY A 150 5.19 12.99 13.09
CA GLY A 150 5.53 13.92 14.18
C GLY A 150 7.03 14.07 14.43
N GLY A 151 7.82 13.04 14.13
CA GLY A 151 9.27 12.98 14.40
C GLY A 151 10.18 13.43 13.26
N GLY A 152 9.80 14.49 12.51
CA GLY A 152 10.69 15.10 11.49
C GLY A 152 12.08 15.48 12.06
N PRO A 153 13.13 15.60 11.23
CA PRO A 153 14.54 15.51 11.64
C PRO A 153 14.89 16.61 12.66
N GLY A 154 14.99 16.24 13.92
CA GLY A 154 15.31 17.19 14.98
C GLY A 154 15.13 16.67 16.39
N GLU A 155 15.61 15.47 16.72
CA GLU A 155 16.00 15.11 18.09
C GLU A 155 17.17 14.11 18.03
N GLU A 156 18.37 14.61 17.76
CA GLU A 156 19.61 14.03 18.32
C GLU A 156 20.03 14.95 19.45
N GLY A 157 20.16 14.39 20.65
CA GLY A 157 20.54 15.11 21.88
C GLY A 157 22.00 15.55 21.91
#